data_AF-D4HQS7-F1
#
_entry.id   AF-D4HQS7-F1
#
_cell.length_a   1.000
_cell.length_b   1.000
_cell.length_c   1.000
_cell.angle_alpha   90.00
_cell.angle_beta   90.00
_cell.angle_gamma   90.00
#
_symmetry.space_group_name_H-M   'P 1'
#
loop_
_entity.id
_entity.type
_entity.pdbx_description
1 polymer ?
#
loop_
_entity_poly.entity_id
_entity_poly.type
_entity_poly.pdbx_seq_one_letter_code
_entity_poly.pdbx_strand_id
1 'polypeptide(L)'
;MAFIWNDESLAILRENAGILTTEQIAQLLHTNITAVRNMAYRLKLSLRVTAYNHRRIAQVQALYASETLSLKEIAAKTGLTASTVQYIVYVKSKNKPYATTEYVSFETENAVHYRVQKEFVDTERSLLDNISDNTRFRELYLTDGTFYCARNIKYEVFISE
;
A
#
# COMPACT_ATOMS: atom_id res chain seq x y z
N MET A 1 -19.21 -36.89 11.31
CA MET A 1 -18.40 -37.31 10.15
C MET A 1 -17.10 -36.51 10.16
N ALA A 2 -15.95 -37.14 9.92
CA ALA A 2 -14.66 -36.44 9.82
C ALA A 2 -14.52 -35.82 8.43
N PHE A 3 -14.08 -34.57 8.36
CA PHE A 3 -13.81 -33.88 7.11
C PHE A 3 -12.64 -34.56 6.37
N ILE A 4 -12.80 -34.79 5.05
CA ILE A 4 -11.80 -35.43 4.20
C ILE A 4 -11.42 -34.46 3.08
N TRP A 5 -10.12 -34.29 2.86
CA TRP A 5 -9.61 -33.49 1.75
C TRP A 5 -9.77 -34.25 0.43
N ASN A 6 -10.42 -33.59 -0.53
CA ASN A 6 -10.61 -34.02 -1.91
C ASN A 6 -10.16 -32.90 -2.87
N ASP A 7 -10.13 -33.16 -4.17
CA ASP A 7 -9.62 -32.19 -5.15
C ASP A 7 -10.40 -30.87 -5.15
N GLU A 8 -11.72 -30.92 -4.92
CA GLU A 8 -12.59 -29.74 -4.84
C GLU A 8 -12.26 -28.87 -3.63
N SER A 9 -12.17 -29.46 -2.43
CA SER A 9 -11.79 -28.74 -1.21
C SER A 9 -10.36 -28.20 -1.26
N LEU A 10 -9.45 -28.91 -1.94
CA LEU A 10 -8.09 -28.43 -2.21
C LEU A 10 -8.09 -27.24 -3.18
N ALA A 11 -8.94 -27.25 -4.21
CA ALA A 11 -9.12 -26.13 -5.12
C ALA A 11 -9.67 -24.90 -4.36
N ILE A 12 -10.73 -25.07 -3.56
CA ILE A 12 -11.30 -24.01 -2.72
C ILE A 12 -10.23 -23.42 -1.79
N LEU A 13 -9.42 -24.25 -1.13
CA LEU A 13 -8.34 -23.77 -0.26
C LEU A 13 -7.31 -22.94 -1.05
N ARG A 14 -6.88 -23.42 -2.22
CA ARG A 14 -5.89 -22.73 -3.07
C ARG A 14 -6.40 -21.39 -3.58
N GLU A 15 -7.66 -21.35 -4.04
CA GLU A 15 -8.27 -20.14 -4.59
C GLU A 15 -8.51 -19.07 -3.52
N ASN A 16 -8.80 -19.48 -2.28
CA ASN A 16 -9.16 -18.55 -1.21
C ASN A 16 -8.00 -18.23 -0.25
N ALA A 17 -6.88 -18.95 -0.31
CA ALA A 17 -5.70 -18.68 0.50
C ALA A 17 -5.18 -17.26 0.29
N GLY A 18 -5.06 -16.49 1.39
CA GLY A 18 -4.62 -15.09 1.34
C GLY A 18 -5.68 -14.10 0.83
N ILE A 19 -6.89 -14.57 0.52
CA ILE A 19 -8.06 -13.76 0.14
C ILE A 19 -9.07 -13.71 1.29
N LEU A 20 -9.47 -14.87 1.79
CA LEU A 20 -10.42 -15.02 2.88
C LEU A 20 -9.71 -15.30 4.20
N THR A 21 -10.35 -14.95 5.32
CA THR A 21 -9.85 -15.35 6.63
C THR A 21 -9.90 -16.87 6.75
N THR A 22 -9.02 -17.44 7.57
CA THR A 22 -9.00 -18.89 7.80
C THR A 22 -10.34 -19.41 8.34
N GLU A 23 -11.06 -18.57 9.10
CA GLU A 23 -12.40 -18.87 9.59
C GLU A 23 -13.43 -18.95 8.46
N GLN A 24 -13.43 -18.00 7.53
CA GLN A 24 -14.31 -18.02 6.36
C GLN A 24 -14.04 -19.24 5.47
N ILE A 25 -12.78 -19.61 5.27
CA ILE A 25 -12.41 -20.83 4.52
C ILE A 25 -12.91 -22.08 5.25
N ALA A 26 -12.78 -22.12 6.58
CA ALA A 26 -13.27 -23.24 7.38
C ALA A 26 -14.80 -23.38 7.30
N GLN A 27 -15.53 -22.26 7.32
CA GLN A 27 -16.98 -22.23 7.13
C GLN A 27 -17.38 -22.74 5.74
N LEU A 28 -16.72 -22.27 4.67
CA LEU A 28 -16.98 -22.70 3.28
C LEU A 28 -16.74 -24.21 3.08
N LEU A 29 -15.68 -24.73 3.71
CA LEU A 29 -15.34 -26.15 3.63
C LEU A 29 -16.09 -27.01 4.66
N HIS A 30 -16.98 -26.42 5.46
CA HIS A 30 -17.68 -27.09 6.57
C HIS A 30 -16.72 -27.89 7.48
N THR A 31 -15.58 -27.29 7.80
CA THR A 31 -14.50 -27.89 8.58
C THR A 31 -14.02 -26.96 9.70
N ASN A 32 -12.96 -27.34 10.41
CA ASN A 32 -12.38 -26.50 11.45
C ASN A 32 -11.13 -25.74 10.98
N ILE A 33 -10.85 -24.63 11.67
CA ILE A 33 -9.71 -23.73 11.39
C ILE A 33 -8.38 -24.47 11.42
N THR A 34 -8.20 -25.42 12.34
CA THR A 34 -6.95 -26.19 12.49
C THR A 34 -6.68 -27.07 11.27
N ALA A 35 -7.70 -27.73 10.72
CA ALA A 35 -7.58 -28.53 9.51
C ALA A 35 -7.13 -27.68 8.32
N VAL A 36 -7.73 -26.50 8.15
CA VAL A 36 -7.36 -25.52 7.11
C VAL A 36 -5.90 -25.07 7.26
N ARG A 37 -5.47 -24.69 8.47
CA ARG A 37 -4.08 -24.28 8.74
C ARG A 37 -3.08 -25.38 8.43
N ASN A 38 -3.35 -26.60 8.89
CA ASN A 38 -2.47 -27.74 8.67
C ASN A 38 -2.34 -28.08 7.19
N MET A 39 -3.43 -28.03 6.44
CA MET A 39 -3.39 -28.30 5.01
C MET A 39 -2.70 -27.16 4.23
N ALA A 40 -2.99 -25.90 4.55
CA ALA A 40 -2.30 -24.76 3.96
C ALA A 40 -0.79 -24.84 4.18
N TYR A 41 -0.35 -25.24 5.38
CA TYR A 41 1.07 -25.48 5.68
C TYR A 41 1.67 -26.57 4.79
N ARG A 42 0.99 -27.72 4.65
CA ARG A 42 1.44 -28.82 3.78
C ARG A 42 1.54 -28.41 2.31
N LEU A 43 0.63 -27.55 1.85
CA LEU A 43 0.60 -27.01 0.49
C LEU A 43 1.51 -25.78 0.29
N LYS A 44 2.21 -25.33 1.33
CA LYS A 44 3.04 -24.11 1.32
C LYS A 44 2.26 -22.86 0.90
N LEU A 45 0.99 -22.78 1.28
CA LEU A 45 0.11 -21.63 1.02
C LEU A 45 0.18 -20.63 2.17
N SER A 46 0.23 -19.34 1.84
CA SER A 46 0.09 -18.27 2.83
C SER A 46 -1.39 -17.99 3.09
N LEU A 47 -1.82 -18.12 4.35
CA LEU A 47 -3.16 -17.74 4.79
C LEU A 47 -3.26 -16.27 5.22
N ARG A 48 -2.16 -15.51 5.13
CA ARG A 48 -2.16 -14.08 5.47
C ARG A 48 -3.03 -13.33 4.46
N VAL A 49 -4.19 -12.86 4.92
CA VAL A 49 -5.06 -12.01 4.11
C VAL A 49 -4.34 -10.70 3.84
N THR A 50 -4.09 -10.42 2.57
CA THR A 50 -3.55 -9.14 2.13
C THR A 50 -4.67 -8.33 1.49
N ALA A 51 -4.71 -7.03 1.76
CA ALA A 51 -5.71 -6.15 1.15
C ALA A 51 -5.65 -6.21 -0.39
N TYR A 52 -4.48 -6.50 -0.98
CA TYR A 52 -4.20 -6.48 -2.41
C TYR A 52 -3.68 -7.83 -2.93
N ASN A 53 -4.49 -8.88 -2.86
CA ASN A 53 -4.13 -10.18 -3.44
C ASN A 53 -3.92 -10.12 -4.98
N HIS A 54 -3.43 -11.22 -5.57
CA HIS A 54 -3.10 -11.29 -7.00
C HIS A 54 -4.25 -10.89 -7.93
N ARG A 55 -5.49 -11.29 -7.60
CA ARG A 55 -6.69 -10.92 -8.35
C ARG A 55 -6.94 -9.40 -8.31
N ARG A 56 -6.83 -8.79 -7.13
CA ARG A 56 -6.99 -7.33 -6.97
C ARG A 56 -5.87 -6.56 -7.65
N ILE A 57 -4.64 -7.07 -7.63
CA ILE A 57 -3.52 -6.48 -8.38
C ILE A 57 -3.83 -6.47 -9.88
N ALA A 58 -4.25 -7.60 -10.45
CA ALA A 58 -4.60 -7.69 -11.86
C ALA A 58 -5.76 -6.76 -12.24
N GLN A 59 -6.77 -6.64 -11.36
CA GLN A 59 -7.89 -5.72 -11.55
C GLN A 59 -7.45 -4.26 -11.54
N VAL A 60 -6.62 -3.84 -10.57
CA VAL A 60 -6.06 -2.48 -10.52
C VAL A 60 -5.24 -2.19 -11.77
N GLN A 61 -4.42 -3.14 -12.22
CA GLN A 61 -3.61 -3.01 -13.43
C GLN A 61 -4.47 -2.85 -14.68
N ALA A 62 -5.54 -3.63 -14.82
CA ALA A 62 -6.45 -3.52 -15.96
C ALA A 62 -7.19 -2.16 -15.98
N LEU A 63 -7.68 -1.71 -14.82
CA LEU A 63 -8.36 -0.41 -14.71
C LEU A 63 -7.40 0.75 -14.94
N TYR A 64 -6.19 0.69 -14.41
CA TYR A 64 -5.15 1.69 -14.66
C TYR A 64 -4.72 1.70 -16.14
N ALA A 65 -4.69 0.52 -16.78
CA ALA A 65 -4.35 0.43 -18.20
C ALA A 65 -5.36 1.13 -19.13
N SER A 66 -6.62 1.25 -18.71
CA SER A 66 -7.67 1.89 -19.51
C SER A 66 -7.67 3.42 -19.52
N GLU A 67 -6.72 4.10 -18.84
CA GLU A 67 -6.43 5.56 -18.89
C GLU A 67 -7.60 6.53 -18.66
N THR A 68 -8.76 6.03 -18.27
CA THR A 68 -9.99 6.81 -18.10
C THR A 68 -10.37 7.04 -16.65
N LEU A 69 -9.68 6.36 -15.72
CA LEU A 69 -10.06 6.32 -14.31
C LEU A 69 -8.93 6.86 -13.45
N SER A 70 -9.26 7.79 -12.56
CA SER A 70 -8.34 8.27 -11.55
C SER A 70 -8.04 7.19 -10.50
N LEU A 71 -6.95 7.35 -9.75
CA LEU A 71 -6.59 6.39 -8.69
C LEU A 71 -7.69 6.27 -7.62
N LYS A 72 -8.43 7.36 -7.35
CA LYS A 72 -9.57 7.37 -6.43
C LYS A 72 -10.73 6.55 -6.98
N GLU A 73 -11.01 6.66 -8.26
CA GLU A 73 -12.08 5.88 -8.91
C GLU A 73 -11.72 4.40 -8.98
N ILE A 74 -10.44 4.08 -9.23
CA ILE A 74 -9.94 2.70 -9.18
C ILE A 74 -10.08 2.15 -7.75
N ALA A 75 -9.75 2.93 -6.73
CA ALA A 75 -9.92 2.55 -5.33
C ALA A 75 -11.39 2.24 -5.01
N ALA A 76 -12.31 3.12 -5.43
CA ALA A 76 -13.74 2.91 -5.27
C ALA A 76 -14.23 1.64 -5.98
N LYS A 77 -13.82 1.40 -7.23
CA LYS A 77 -14.20 0.21 -8.01
C LYS A 77 -13.63 -1.11 -7.47
N THR A 78 -12.48 -1.06 -6.81
CA THR A 78 -11.79 -2.26 -6.29
C THR A 78 -12.05 -2.51 -4.81
N GLY A 79 -12.69 -1.56 -4.11
CA GLY A 79 -12.87 -1.60 -2.65
C GLY A 79 -11.55 -1.50 -1.89
N LEU A 80 -10.51 -0.95 -2.52
CA LEU A 80 -9.19 -0.72 -1.93
C LEU A 80 -9.08 0.71 -1.41
N THR A 81 -8.13 0.95 -0.51
CA THR A 81 -7.77 2.34 -0.17
C THR A 81 -6.94 2.96 -1.30
N ALA A 82 -7.04 4.27 -1.48
CA ALA A 82 -6.23 5.00 -2.47
C ALA A 82 -4.73 4.74 -2.32
N SER A 83 -4.22 4.69 -1.07
CA SER A 83 -2.82 4.35 -0.79
C SER A 83 -2.44 2.93 -1.23
N THR A 84 -3.37 1.97 -1.13
CA THR A 84 -3.14 0.60 -1.60
C THR A 84 -3.08 0.55 -3.12
N VAL A 85 -3.98 1.25 -3.80
CA VAL A 85 -3.97 1.36 -5.27
C VAL A 85 -2.67 2.03 -5.74
N GLN A 86 -2.28 3.15 -5.12
CA GLN A 86 -1.02 3.83 -5.40
C GLN A 86 0.18 2.90 -5.21
N TYR A 87 0.22 2.13 -4.12
CA TYR A 87 1.28 1.14 -3.90
C TYR A 87 1.32 0.07 -5.00
N ILE A 88 0.17 -0.45 -5.44
CA ILE A 88 0.10 -1.45 -6.52
C ILE A 88 0.59 -0.86 -7.84
N VAL A 89 0.17 0.36 -8.18
CA VAL A 89 0.61 1.01 -9.42
C VAL A 89 2.11 1.30 -9.34
N TYR A 90 2.57 1.94 -8.27
CA TYR A 90 3.97 2.35 -8.10
C TYR A 90 4.95 1.17 -7.98
N VAL A 91 4.64 0.17 -7.16
CA VAL A 91 5.59 -0.91 -6.82
C VAL A 91 5.38 -2.16 -7.66
N LYS A 92 4.14 -2.44 -8.08
CA LYS A 92 3.78 -3.72 -8.71
C LYS A 92 3.47 -3.61 -10.20
N SER A 93 3.26 -2.40 -10.73
CA SER A 93 3.00 -2.19 -12.15
C SER A 93 4.27 -1.69 -12.83
N LYS A 94 5.12 -2.63 -13.26
CA LYS A 94 6.41 -2.33 -13.91
C LYS A 94 6.28 -1.80 -15.36
N ASN A 95 5.07 -1.76 -15.90
CA ASN A 95 4.85 -1.73 -17.35
C ASN A 95 4.17 -0.45 -17.89
N LYS A 96 3.83 0.53 -17.04
CA LYS A 96 3.31 1.82 -17.52
C LYS A 96 4.08 2.99 -16.92
N PRO A 97 4.45 3.99 -17.72
CA PRO A 97 4.91 5.27 -17.18
C PRO A 97 3.74 5.91 -16.42
N TYR A 98 4.05 6.44 -15.25
CA TYR A 98 3.10 7.17 -14.42
C TYR A 98 3.76 8.48 -14.02
N ALA A 99 2.98 9.57 -14.02
CA ALA A 99 3.48 10.83 -13.53
C ALA A 99 3.55 10.78 -12.01
N THR A 100 4.56 11.42 -11.43
CA THR A 100 4.77 11.44 -9.98
C THR A 100 4.94 12.86 -9.47
N THR A 101 4.37 13.13 -8.31
CA THR A 101 4.62 14.35 -7.54
C THR A 101 5.34 13.98 -6.25
N GLU A 102 6.47 14.61 -6.01
CA GLU A 102 7.25 14.43 -4.79
C GLU A 102 6.84 15.46 -3.74
N TYR A 103 6.76 15.03 -2.49
CA TYR A 103 6.42 15.85 -1.34
C TYR A 103 7.45 15.68 -0.23
N VAL A 104 7.60 16.73 0.57
CA VAL A 104 8.30 16.70 1.86
C VAL A 104 7.25 16.88 2.94
N SER A 105 7.08 15.87 3.79
CA SER A 105 6.23 15.93 4.98
C SER A 105 7.07 16.13 6.23
N PHE A 106 6.60 16.98 7.14
CA PHE A 106 7.33 17.32 8.37
C PHE A 106 6.39 17.83 9.45
N GLU A 107 6.89 17.85 10.69
CA GLU A 107 6.19 18.34 11.87
C GLU A 107 6.89 19.59 12.40
N THR A 108 6.14 20.64 12.72
CA THR A 108 6.69 21.88 13.28
C THR A 108 6.86 21.81 14.79
N GLU A 109 7.53 22.81 15.37
CA GLU A 109 7.66 22.98 16.83
C GLU A 109 6.33 22.96 17.60
N ASN A 110 5.24 23.38 16.96
CA ASN A 110 3.89 23.38 17.52
C ASN A 110 3.12 22.08 17.25
N ALA A 111 3.82 21.00 16.88
CA ALA A 111 3.25 19.69 16.52
C ALA A 111 2.28 19.71 15.31
N VAL A 112 2.34 20.75 14.47
CA VAL A 112 1.53 20.85 13.26
C VAL A 112 2.22 20.09 12.14
N HIS A 113 1.47 19.22 11.47
CA HIS A 113 1.97 18.42 10.36
C HIS A 113 1.72 19.15 9.04
N TYR A 114 2.79 19.39 8.29
CA TYR A 114 2.72 19.95 6.94
C TYR A 114 3.18 18.91 5.93
N ARG A 115 2.63 19.05 4.72
CA ARG A 115 3.07 18.36 3.52
C ARG A 115 3.16 19.39 2.41
N VAL A 116 4.35 19.58 1.88
CA VAL A 116 4.65 20.57 0.83
C VAL A 116 5.21 19.84 -0.37
N GLN A 117 4.86 20.28 -1.59
CA GLN A 117 5.47 19.70 -2.79
C GLN A 117 6.96 20.04 -2.80
N LYS A 118 7.78 19.06 -3.17
CA LYS A 118 9.25 19.18 -3.11
C LYS A 118 9.77 20.34 -3.95
N GLU A 119 9.09 20.68 -5.05
CA GLU A 119 9.44 21.82 -5.91
C GLU A 119 9.38 23.19 -5.20
N PHE A 120 8.61 23.31 -4.13
CA PHE A 120 8.54 24.53 -3.32
C PHE A 120 9.51 24.52 -2.14
N VAL A 121 10.27 23.44 -1.93
CA VAL A 121 11.27 23.37 -0.86
C VAL A 121 12.60 23.87 -1.41
N ASP A 122 13.16 24.88 -0.77
CA ASP A 122 14.51 25.36 -1.05
C ASP A 122 15.52 24.37 -0.45
N THR A 123 15.91 23.38 -1.26
CA THR A 123 16.81 22.30 -0.84
C THR A 123 18.22 22.78 -0.57
N GLU A 124 18.68 23.83 -1.27
CA GLU A 124 20.02 24.39 -1.09
C GLU A 124 20.14 25.05 0.27
N ARG A 125 19.13 25.82 0.66
CA ARG A 125 19.12 26.52 1.95
C ARG A 125 18.76 25.61 3.12
N SER A 126 17.87 24.64 2.91
CA SER A 126 17.40 23.76 3.97
C SER A 126 18.40 22.66 4.35
N LEU A 127 19.41 22.37 3.49
CA LEU A 127 20.48 21.39 3.73
C LEU A 127 19.94 20.05 4.28
N LEU A 128 18.89 19.53 3.64
CA LEU A 128 18.15 18.33 4.08
C LEU A 128 18.81 17.00 3.67
N ASP A 129 20.08 17.04 3.28
CA ASP A 129 20.83 15.86 2.91
C ASP A 129 21.29 15.08 4.16
N ASN A 130 21.24 13.75 4.10
CA ASN A 130 21.70 12.84 5.16
C ASN A 130 21.11 13.11 6.55
N ILE A 131 19.78 13.15 6.65
CA ILE A 131 19.09 13.20 7.94
C ILE A 131 19.23 11.86 8.66
N SER A 132 20.27 11.72 9.48
CA SER A 132 20.50 10.53 10.32
C SER A 132 19.61 10.49 11.57
N ASP A 133 19.18 11.67 12.03
CA ASP A 133 18.28 11.84 13.17
C ASP A 133 17.11 12.73 12.77
N ASN A 134 15.95 12.08 12.66
CA ASN A 134 14.68 12.70 12.29
C ASN A 134 13.96 13.36 13.47
N THR A 135 14.40 13.17 14.71
CA THR A 135 13.69 13.70 15.88
C THR A 135 14.09 15.15 16.22
N ARG A 136 15.29 15.56 15.80
CA ARG A 136 15.81 16.90 16.00
C ARG A 136 15.16 17.90 15.03
N PHE A 137 14.85 19.08 15.55
CA PHE A 137 14.41 20.20 14.72
C PHE A 137 15.53 20.72 13.82
N ARG A 138 15.15 21.04 12.59
CA ARG A 138 15.99 21.56 11.52
C ARG A 138 15.29 22.71 10.83
N GLU A 139 16.07 23.56 10.21
CA GLU A 139 15.56 24.66 9.41
C GLU A 139 15.08 24.14 8.05
N LEU A 140 13.84 24.45 7.69
CA LEU A 140 13.26 24.15 6.39
C LEU A 140 12.73 25.45 5.79
N TYR A 141 13.20 25.75 4.60
CA TYR A 141 12.85 26.95 3.84
C TYR A 141 12.06 26.58 2.61
N LEU A 142 11.03 27.35 2.32
CA LEU A 142 10.31 27.30 1.06
C LEU A 142 10.85 28.36 0.10
N THR A 143 10.64 28.15 -1.19
CA THR A 143 11.09 29.05 -2.27
C THR A 143 10.43 30.43 -2.20
N ASP A 144 9.28 30.55 -1.53
CA ASP A 144 8.58 31.83 -1.30
C ASP A 144 9.12 32.62 -0.09
N GLY A 145 10.14 32.09 0.60
CA GLY A 145 10.74 32.69 1.78
C GLY A 145 10.12 32.23 3.11
N THR A 146 9.08 31.38 3.09
CA THR A 146 8.49 30.81 4.30
C THR A 146 9.52 29.93 5.02
N PHE A 147 9.56 30.04 6.35
CA PHE A 147 10.49 29.31 7.20
C PHE A 147 9.74 28.43 8.20
N TYR A 148 10.24 27.21 8.36
CA TYR A 148 9.78 26.26 9.37
C TYR A 148 10.94 25.71 10.20
N CYS A 149 10.70 25.61 11.50
CA CYS A 149 11.46 24.75 12.39
C CYS A 149 10.82 23.36 12.37
N ALA A 150 11.43 22.42 11.65
CA ALA A 150 10.81 21.16 11.23
C ALA A 150 11.56 19.93 11.77
N ARG A 151 10.81 18.88 12.15
CA ARG A 151 11.33 17.55 12.50
C ARG A 151 10.52 16.47 11.79
N ASN A 152 10.91 15.22 11.95
CA ASN A 152 10.28 14.04 11.35
C ASN A 152 10.14 14.16 9.82
N ILE A 153 11.14 14.79 9.18
CA ILE A 153 11.12 15.12 7.75
C ILE A 153 11.17 13.84 6.93
N LYS A 154 10.22 13.66 6.01
CA LYS A 154 10.10 12.48 5.15
C LYS A 154 9.87 12.90 3.71
N TYR A 155 10.52 12.18 2.80
CA TYR A 155 10.26 12.29 1.37
C TYR A 155 9.18 11.29 0.97
N GLU A 156 8.12 11.78 0.36
CA GLU A 156 6.96 10.98 -0.07
C GLU A 156 6.76 11.16 -1.57
N VAL A 157 6.55 10.05 -2.30
CA VAL A 157 6.28 10.08 -3.74
C VAL A 157 4.86 9.63 -3.99
N PHE A 158 4.09 10.45 -4.68
CA PHE A 158 2.72 10.16 -5.09
C PHE A 158 2.62 10.04 -6.59
N ILE A 159 1.80 9.10 -7.07
CA ILE A 159 1.43 9.07 -8.48
C ILE A 159 0.42 10.21 -8.68
N SER A 160 0.72 11.11 -9.60
CA SER A 160 -0.21 12.17 -10.00
C SER A 160 -1.26 11.61 -10.94
N GLU A 161 -2.47 12.17 -10.86
CA GLU A 161 -3.58 11.87 -11.78
C GLU A 161 -3.28 12.38 -13.19
#